data_AF-A0A926EUV8-F1
#
_entry.id   AF-A0A926EUV8-F1
#
_cell.length_a   1.000
_cell.length_b   1.000
_cell.length_c   1.000
_cell.angle_alpha   90.00
_cell.angle_beta   90.00
_cell.angle_gamma   90.00
#
_symmetry.space_group_name_H-M   'P 1'
#
loop_
_entity.id
_entity.type
_entity.pdbx_description
1 polymer ?
#
loop_
_entity_poly.entity_id
_entity_poly.type
_entity_poly.pdbx_seq_one_letter_code
_entity_poly.pdbx_strand_id
1 'polypeptide(L)'
;MKIIYIITLVIFLLTGCKQELNNDIPNQEDKPNELIVQEPETSDEELINPEGVTIEERYLAPKGYKRIETLENSFGEFLRNQKLKPYGEKVLYYDGREKNKSNVYDSVFDIDIGDRDLHQCADAVMLLRAEYLYSQGFYDKIHFNFVSGFKAEYSKWMEGYRIKVDGNTVSYYKRADPTNTYESFRKFMDMVFAYSGTLSLDRELESVEIDDMEIGDVFIVGGSPGHAIIVVDMAENEIGERLFMLAQSYMPAQQTQLLVNLGDKEISPWYRLKDGDKLKTPEWTFDWDDLKRFK
;
A
#
# COMPACT_ATOMS: atom_id res chain seq x y z
N MET A 1 -30.85 -25.93 -77.58
CA MET A 1 -30.74 -25.99 -76.10
C MET A 1 -29.29 -25.84 -75.70
N LYS A 2 -29.06 -25.16 -74.59
CA LYS A 2 -27.83 -24.47 -74.18
C LYS A 2 -26.76 -25.39 -73.55
N ILE A 3 -25.54 -25.28 -74.10
CA ILE A 3 -24.22 -25.10 -73.46
C ILE A 3 -23.58 -26.32 -72.73
N ILE A 4 -22.23 -26.33 -72.80
CA ILE A 4 -21.22 -26.88 -71.84
C ILE A 4 -20.83 -28.35 -72.09
N TYR A 5 -19.57 -28.76 -72.14
CA TYR A 5 -18.26 -28.14 -72.39
C TYR A 5 -17.26 -29.30 -72.54
N ILE A 6 -16.20 -29.02 -73.32
CA ILE A 6 -14.81 -29.48 -73.20
C ILE A 6 -14.50 -30.99 -73.28
N ILE A 7 -13.72 -31.26 -74.32
CA ILE A 7 -13.04 -32.47 -74.74
C ILE A 7 -11.95 -32.86 -73.74
N THR A 8 -11.98 -34.12 -73.31
CA THR A 8 -10.90 -34.82 -72.60
C THR A 8 -10.41 -35.98 -73.47
N LEU A 9 -9.18 -35.92 -73.99
CA LEU A 9 -8.33 -37.07 -74.37
C LEU A 9 -6.91 -36.55 -74.66
N VAL A 10 -5.96 -36.64 -73.72
CA VAL A 10 -4.96 -37.72 -73.53
C VAL A 10 -4.23 -38.10 -74.82
N ILE A 11 -2.91 -37.86 -74.88
CA ILE A 11 -1.85 -38.89 -75.00
C ILE A 11 -0.44 -38.26 -74.92
N PHE A 12 0.30 -38.82 -73.97
CA PHE A 12 1.74 -38.97 -73.74
C PHE A 12 2.75 -38.56 -74.82
N LEU A 13 3.89 -38.02 -74.35
CA LEU A 13 5.19 -38.73 -74.45
C LEU A 13 6.16 -38.26 -73.35
N LEU A 14 6.67 -39.24 -72.62
CA LEU A 14 7.71 -39.15 -71.59
C LEU A 14 9.09 -39.04 -72.23
N THR A 15 9.90 -38.08 -71.79
CA THR A 15 11.37 -38.18 -71.56
C THR A 15 11.66 -37.07 -70.53
N GLY A 16 12.19 -37.31 -69.34
CA GLY A 16 13.57 -37.72 -69.03
C GLY A 16 14.19 -36.60 -68.17
N CYS A 17 14.53 -36.88 -66.92
CA CYS A 17 14.66 -35.92 -65.80
C CYS A 17 15.99 -35.16 -65.65
N LYS A 18 15.90 -34.05 -64.88
CA LYS A 18 16.85 -33.43 -63.92
C LYS A 18 18.07 -32.71 -64.53
N GLN A 19 18.48 -31.51 -64.08
CA GLN A 19 18.36 -30.83 -62.78
C GLN A 19 18.54 -29.30 -63.01
N GLU A 20 17.70 -28.47 -62.39
CA GLU A 20 17.60 -27.00 -62.51
C GLU A 20 17.73 -26.40 -61.08
N LEU A 21 18.08 -25.14 -60.75
CA LEU A 21 18.17 -23.81 -61.38
C LEU A 21 19.28 -23.02 -60.62
N ASN A 22 20.08 -22.15 -61.24
CA ASN A 22 19.79 -20.79 -61.74
C ASN A 22 19.36 -19.78 -60.64
N ASN A 23 20.09 -18.67 -60.53
CA ASN A 23 19.58 -17.40 -59.99
C ASN A 23 20.42 -16.25 -60.57
N ASP A 24 19.95 -15.71 -61.70
CA ASP A 24 20.46 -14.50 -62.33
C ASP A 24 19.90 -13.24 -61.65
N ILE A 25 20.74 -12.21 -61.64
CA ILE A 25 20.55 -10.86 -61.07
C ILE A 25 19.56 -10.04 -61.90
N PRO A 26 18.77 -9.14 -61.27
CA PRO A 26 18.64 -7.81 -61.88
C PRO A 26 18.65 -6.62 -60.90
N ASN A 27 19.36 -5.57 -61.36
CA ASN A 27 19.21 -4.13 -61.15
C ASN A 27 19.15 -3.51 -59.73
N GLN A 28 20.17 -2.68 -59.47
CA GLN A 28 20.21 -1.62 -58.47
C GLN A 28 19.24 -0.48 -58.84
N GLU A 29 18.37 -0.11 -57.90
CA GLU A 29 17.87 1.25 -57.74
C GLU A 29 18.44 1.81 -56.43
N ASP A 30 19.25 2.87 -56.53
CA ASP A 30 19.78 3.63 -55.39
C ASP A 30 18.63 4.35 -54.66
N LYS A 31 18.33 3.92 -53.43
CA LYS A 31 17.55 4.70 -52.46
C LYS A 31 18.49 5.38 -51.46
N PRO A 32 18.25 6.64 -51.06
CA PRO A 32 19.09 7.31 -50.07
C PRO A 32 19.03 6.56 -48.75
N ASN A 33 20.20 6.32 -48.18
CA ASN A 33 20.37 5.68 -46.87
C ASN A 33 19.84 6.64 -45.80
N GLU A 34 18.58 6.47 -45.40
CA GLU A 34 18.01 7.14 -44.23
C GLU A 34 18.76 6.62 -43.00
N LEU A 35 19.64 7.47 -42.46
CA LEU A 35 20.21 7.28 -41.12
C LEU A 35 19.05 7.30 -40.13
N ILE A 36 18.57 6.11 -39.77
CA ILE A 36 17.71 5.91 -38.62
C ILE A 36 18.57 6.24 -37.39
N VAL A 37 18.51 7.49 -36.96
CA VAL A 37 18.89 7.87 -35.62
C VAL A 37 17.87 7.18 -34.72
N GLN A 38 18.27 6.06 -34.11
CA GLN A 38 17.53 5.52 -32.98
C GLN A 38 17.63 6.54 -31.87
N GLU A 39 16.58 7.36 -31.73
CA GLU A 39 16.32 8.02 -30.44
C GLU A 39 16.28 6.91 -29.39
N PRO A 40 16.92 7.09 -28.23
CA PRO A 40 16.85 6.10 -27.17
C PRO A 40 15.39 5.98 -26.78
N GLU A 41 14.77 4.83 -27.04
CA GLU A 41 13.47 4.51 -26.48
C GLU A 41 13.58 4.66 -24.96
N THR A 42 12.93 5.69 -24.44
CA THR A 42 12.66 5.80 -23.03
C THR A 42 11.70 4.68 -22.71
N SER A 43 12.22 3.54 -22.25
CA SER A 43 11.37 2.54 -21.61
C SER A 43 10.71 3.23 -20.43
N ASP A 44 9.42 3.49 -20.52
CA ASP A 44 8.59 3.83 -19.38
C ASP A 44 8.70 2.64 -18.41
N GLU A 45 9.59 2.73 -17.42
CA GLU A 45 9.70 1.71 -16.39
C GLU A 45 8.39 1.73 -15.59
N GLU A 46 7.66 0.62 -15.65
CA GLU A 46 6.42 0.44 -14.92
C GLU A 46 6.71 0.49 -13.41
N LEU A 47 6.14 1.48 -12.70
CA LEU A 47 6.39 1.70 -11.27
C LEU A 47 5.79 0.61 -10.37
N ILE A 48 4.95 -0.25 -10.94
CA ILE A 48 4.23 -1.28 -10.21
C ILE A 48 4.67 -2.64 -10.72
N ASN A 49 5.08 -3.51 -9.80
CA ASN A 49 5.33 -4.93 -10.01
C ASN A 49 4.16 -5.72 -9.38
N PRO A 50 3.14 -6.13 -10.15
CA PRO A 50 1.94 -6.79 -9.62
C PRO A 50 2.20 -8.07 -8.81
N GLU A 51 3.32 -8.75 -9.07
CA GLU A 51 3.70 -10.00 -8.39
C GLU A 51 4.38 -9.77 -7.03
N GLY A 52 4.80 -8.54 -6.72
CA GLY A 52 5.40 -8.20 -5.42
C GLY A 52 4.39 -8.40 -4.31
N VAL A 53 4.77 -9.04 -3.21
CA VAL A 53 3.86 -9.36 -2.09
C VAL A 53 4.03 -8.44 -0.89
N THR A 54 5.02 -7.55 -0.92
CA THR A 54 5.20 -6.45 0.04
C THR A 54 5.10 -5.08 -0.65
N ILE A 55 5.08 -4.00 0.13
CA ILE A 55 5.12 -2.64 -0.42
C ILE A 55 6.42 -2.44 -1.23
N GLU A 56 7.56 -2.87 -0.66
CA GLU A 56 8.87 -2.73 -1.32
C GLU A 56 8.97 -3.48 -2.65
N GLU A 57 8.45 -4.70 -2.70
CA GLU A 57 8.51 -5.52 -3.91
C GLU A 57 7.55 -5.01 -4.99
N ARG A 58 6.40 -4.45 -4.59
CA ARG A 58 5.32 -4.06 -5.50
C ARG A 58 5.51 -2.65 -6.08
N TYR A 59 6.02 -1.69 -5.31
CA TYR A 59 6.02 -0.28 -5.73
C TYR A 59 7.41 0.28 -5.89
N LEU A 60 7.97 0.21 -7.10
CA LEU A 60 9.31 0.69 -7.40
C LEU A 60 9.43 2.20 -7.12
N ALA A 61 10.61 2.61 -6.66
CA ALA A 61 10.91 4.03 -6.52
C ALA A 61 10.93 4.69 -7.92
N PRO A 62 10.32 5.88 -8.11
CA PRO A 62 10.33 6.54 -9.40
C PRO A 62 11.74 6.86 -9.90
N LYS A 63 11.88 6.99 -11.22
CA LYS A 63 13.17 7.28 -11.86
C LYS A 63 13.86 8.50 -11.21
N GLY A 64 15.13 8.32 -10.84
CA GLY A 64 15.94 9.34 -10.19
C GLY A 64 15.81 9.37 -8.66
N TYR A 65 14.90 8.60 -8.08
CA TYR A 65 14.76 8.43 -6.64
C TYR A 65 15.36 7.10 -6.19
N LYS A 66 15.85 7.07 -4.95
CA LYS A 66 16.28 5.85 -4.24
C LYS A 66 15.49 5.76 -2.94
N ARG A 67 15.07 4.56 -2.55
CA ARG A 67 14.42 4.39 -1.24
C ARG A 67 15.35 4.83 -0.12
N ILE A 68 14.78 5.51 0.87
CA ILE A 68 15.52 5.87 2.08
C ILE A 68 15.81 4.58 2.86
N GLU A 69 17.04 4.41 3.33
CA GLU A 69 17.43 3.23 4.11
C GLU A 69 16.63 3.15 5.42
N THR A 70 16.14 1.96 5.75
CA THR A 70 15.51 1.67 7.05
C THR A 70 16.49 0.89 7.91
N LEU A 71 16.51 1.19 9.21
CA LEU A 71 17.28 0.38 10.15
C LEU A 71 16.65 -1.00 10.30
N GLU A 72 17.49 -2.03 10.47
CA GLU A 72 17.05 -3.40 10.71
C GLU A 72 16.19 -3.45 12.00
N ASN A 73 15.09 -4.20 11.95
CA ASN A 73 14.08 -4.35 12.99
C ASN A 73 13.40 -3.03 13.40
N SER A 74 13.47 -1.99 12.56
CA SER A 74 12.76 -0.73 12.81
C SER A 74 11.28 -0.80 12.44
N PHE A 75 10.49 0.15 12.95
CA PHE A 75 9.10 0.28 12.54
C PHE A 75 8.98 0.62 11.04
N GLY A 76 9.91 1.42 10.50
CA GLY A 76 9.95 1.74 9.07
C GLY A 76 10.17 0.52 8.19
N GLU A 77 11.13 -0.34 8.55
CA GLU A 77 11.37 -1.60 7.84
C GLU A 77 10.14 -2.53 7.91
N PHE A 78 9.52 -2.63 9.09
CA PHE A 78 8.29 -3.40 9.28
C PHE A 78 7.15 -2.91 8.38
N LEU A 79 6.96 -1.59 8.26
CA LEU A 79 5.91 -1.00 7.43
C LEU A 79 6.18 -1.25 5.93
N ARG A 80 7.39 -1.00 5.48
CA ARG A 80 7.83 -1.26 4.10
C ARG A 80 7.66 -2.73 3.69
N ASN A 81 7.81 -3.66 4.65
CA ASN A 81 7.66 -5.09 4.43
C ASN A 81 6.27 -5.65 4.75
N GLN A 82 5.26 -4.79 4.96
CA GLN A 82 3.89 -5.28 5.17
C GLN A 82 3.41 -6.08 3.96
N LYS A 83 2.81 -7.23 4.25
CA LYS A 83 2.22 -8.09 3.23
C LYS A 83 1.01 -7.43 2.61
N LEU A 84 0.91 -7.53 1.30
CA LEU A 84 -0.22 -7.09 0.52
C LEU A 84 -0.97 -8.31 -0.01
N LYS A 85 -2.29 -8.17 -0.17
CA LYS A 85 -3.10 -9.11 -0.94
C LYS A 85 -2.66 -9.11 -2.41
N PRO A 86 -3.04 -10.14 -3.20
CA PRO A 86 -2.81 -10.12 -4.64
C PRO A 86 -3.21 -8.79 -5.28
N TYR A 87 -2.42 -8.32 -6.24
CA TYR A 87 -2.66 -7.04 -6.87
C TYR A 87 -4.03 -6.99 -7.58
N GLY A 88 -4.74 -5.88 -7.45
CA GLY A 88 -6.10 -5.71 -7.99
C GLY A 88 -7.23 -6.24 -7.10
N GLU A 89 -6.92 -6.83 -5.94
CA GLU A 89 -7.93 -7.19 -4.94
C GLU A 89 -8.70 -5.95 -4.45
N LYS A 90 -10.00 -6.12 -4.22
CA LYS A 90 -10.85 -5.05 -3.73
C LYS A 90 -10.78 -4.95 -2.22
N VAL A 91 -10.77 -3.72 -1.71
CA VAL A 91 -10.97 -3.48 -0.27
C VAL A 91 -12.33 -4.00 0.16
N LEU A 92 -12.35 -4.78 1.23
CA LEU A 92 -13.57 -5.22 1.89
C LEU A 92 -13.83 -4.38 3.15
N TYR A 93 -15.10 -4.10 3.40
CA TYR A 93 -15.57 -3.64 4.70
C TYR A 93 -15.58 -4.80 5.71
N TYR A 94 -15.69 -4.48 7.00
CA TYR A 94 -15.80 -5.48 8.07
C TYR A 94 -16.95 -6.49 7.88
N ASP A 95 -17.99 -6.11 7.13
CA ASP A 95 -19.16 -6.95 6.84
C ASP A 95 -19.03 -7.76 5.53
N GLY A 96 -17.84 -7.75 4.92
CA GLY A 96 -17.52 -8.48 3.70
C GLY A 96 -18.02 -7.84 2.41
N ARG A 97 -18.72 -6.69 2.47
CA ARG A 97 -19.06 -5.94 1.25
C ARG A 97 -17.79 -5.35 0.62
N GLU A 98 -17.76 -5.32 -0.70
CA GLU A 98 -16.71 -4.64 -1.44
C GLU A 98 -16.86 -3.11 -1.35
N LYS A 99 -15.73 -2.41 -1.23
CA LYS A 99 -15.66 -0.95 -1.34
C LYS A 99 -15.75 -0.54 -2.81
N ASN A 100 -16.92 -0.06 -3.20
CA ASN A 100 -17.19 0.51 -4.53
C ASN A 100 -16.66 1.94 -4.70
N LYS A 101 -15.38 2.18 -4.40
CA LYS A 101 -14.71 3.46 -4.69
C LYS A 101 -13.51 3.22 -5.59
N SER A 102 -13.65 3.55 -6.87
CA SER A 102 -12.50 3.75 -7.74
C SER A 102 -11.71 4.98 -7.28
N ASN A 103 -10.41 5.01 -7.56
CA ASN A 103 -9.53 6.16 -7.31
C ASN A 103 -9.30 6.51 -5.83
N VAL A 104 -9.33 5.52 -4.93
CA VAL A 104 -9.01 5.74 -3.51
C VAL A 104 -7.76 4.97 -3.08
N TYR A 105 -7.62 3.74 -3.54
CA TYR A 105 -6.54 2.86 -3.15
C TYR A 105 -6.00 2.10 -4.35
N ASP A 106 -4.79 1.59 -4.19
CA ASP A 106 -4.08 0.81 -5.20
C ASP A 106 -3.88 -0.65 -4.76
N SER A 107 -3.47 -0.86 -3.51
CA SER A 107 -3.33 -2.19 -2.90
C SER A 107 -4.02 -2.30 -1.55
N VAL A 108 -4.32 -3.54 -1.16
CA VAL A 108 -4.91 -3.90 0.13
C VAL A 108 -3.87 -4.64 0.96
N PHE A 109 -3.71 -4.25 2.22
CA PHE A 109 -2.83 -4.94 3.16
C PHE A 109 -3.45 -6.28 3.55
N ASP A 110 -2.63 -7.31 3.74
CA ASP A 110 -3.07 -8.62 4.18
C ASP A 110 -3.14 -8.70 5.71
N ILE A 111 -4.07 -7.92 6.27
CA ILE A 111 -4.32 -7.81 7.71
C ILE A 111 -5.76 -8.22 8.01
N ASP A 112 -5.95 -9.03 9.04
CA ASP A 112 -7.27 -9.37 9.56
C ASP A 112 -7.85 -8.20 10.38
N ILE A 113 -8.98 -7.68 9.91
CA ILE A 113 -9.72 -6.57 10.52
C ILE A 113 -10.89 -7.04 11.41
N GLY A 114 -11.16 -8.35 11.47
CA GLY A 114 -12.32 -8.90 12.16
C GLY A 114 -13.65 -8.68 11.43
N ASP A 115 -14.75 -8.97 12.12
CA ASP A 115 -16.13 -8.98 11.62
C ASP A 115 -17.02 -7.91 12.28
N ARG A 116 -16.42 -6.99 13.03
CA ARG A 116 -17.08 -5.89 13.72
C ARG A 116 -16.68 -4.56 13.09
N ASP A 117 -17.50 -3.53 13.27
CA ASP A 117 -17.18 -2.15 12.87
C ASP A 117 -16.12 -1.52 13.82
N LEU A 118 -14.99 -2.21 13.93
CA LEU A 118 -13.75 -1.87 14.62
C LEU A 118 -12.64 -2.03 13.57
N HIS A 119 -11.50 -1.34 13.69
CA HIS A 119 -10.52 -1.17 12.59
C HIS A 119 -10.83 0.02 11.68
N GLN A 120 -11.22 1.14 12.27
CA GLN A 120 -11.35 2.43 11.59
C GLN A 120 -9.97 3.10 11.38
N CYS A 121 -9.95 4.35 10.92
CA CYS A 121 -8.71 5.05 10.54
C CYS A 121 -7.60 5.03 11.60
N ALA A 122 -7.89 5.47 12.83
CA ALA A 122 -6.92 5.43 13.93
C ALA A 122 -6.57 4.00 14.38
N ASP A 123 -7.54 3.08 14.33
CA ASP A 123 -7.33 1.69 14.75
C ASP A 123 -6.32 0.98 13.86
N ALA A 124 -6.35 1.22 12.56
CA ALA A 124 -5.37 0.66 11.63
C ALA A 124 -3.94 1.13 11.96
N VAL A 125 -3.77 2.42 12.30
CA VAL A 125 -2.48 3.00 12.71
C VAL A 125 -2.01 2.38 14.03
N MET A 126 -2.89 2.31 15.03
CA MET A 126 -2.60 1.68 16.33
C MET A 126 -2.26 0.20 16.17
N LEU A 127 -2.97 -0.53 15.31
CA LEU A 127 -2.70 -1.93 15.06
C LEU A 127 -1.33 -2.12 14.42
N LEU A 128 -0.98 -1.38 13.37
CA LEU A 128 0.33 -1.50 12.71
C LEU A 128 1.48 -1.29 13.71
N ARG A 129 1.36 -0.28 14.58
CA ARG A 129 2.35 -0.03 15.65
C ARG A 129 2.39 -1.18 16.66
N ALA A 130 1.23 -1.69 17.07
CA ALA A 130 1.13 -2.76 18.06
C ALA A 130 1.64 -4.11 17.52
N GLU A 131 1.35 -4.45 16.27
CA GLU A 131 1.83 -5.65 15.57
C GLU A 131 3.36 -5.62 15.44
N TYR A 132 3.94 -4.47 15.08
CA TYR A 132 5.38 -4.27 15.08
C TYR A 132 5.98 -4.59 16.46
N LEU A 133 5.51 -3.91 17.50
CA LEU A 133 6.02 -4.09 18.87
C LEU A 133 5.82 -5.53 19.36
N TYR A 134 4.69 -6.17 19.02
CA TYR A 134 4.39 -7.55 19.37
C TYR A 134 5.36 -8.51 18.68
N SER A 135 5.63 -8.32 17.39
CA SER A 135 6.56 -9.14 16.60
C SER A 135 8.00 -9.05 17.12
N GLN A 136 8.38 -7.89 17.67
CA GLN A 136 9.69 -7.65 18.29
C GLN A 136 9.77 -8.08 19.77
N GLY A 137 8.65 -8.52 20.36
CA GLY A 137 8.59 -8.89 21.78
C GLY A 137 8.63 -7.70 22.76
N PHE A 138 8.45 -6.47 22.27
CA PHE A 138 8.41 -5.25 23.08
C PHE A 138 7.02 -5.02 23.71
N TYR A 139 6.51 -6.02 24.42
CA TYR A 139 5.15 -6.04 24.95
C TYR A 139 4.87 -4.94 25.99
N ASP A 140 5.89 -4.53 26.72
CA ASP A 140 5.83 -3.44 27.70
C ASP A 140 5.62 -2.06 27.05
N LYS A 141 5.99 -1.93 25.78
CA LYS A 141 5.78 -0.71 24.98
C LYS A 141 4.41 -0.66 24.31
N ILE A 142 3.66 -1.76 24.30
CA ILE A 142 2.32 -1.80 23.70
C ILE A 142 1.34 -1.17 24.67
N HIS A 143 1.00 0.09 24.42
CA HIS A 143 -0.07 0.79 25.09
C HIS A 143 -0.75 1.80 24.17
N PHE A 144 -2.00 2.14 24.51
CA PHE A 144 -2.74 3.23 23.89
C PHE A 144 -3.65 3.89 24.93
N ASN A 145 -3.90 5.18 24.77
CA ASN A 145 -4.82 5.90 25.64
C ASN A 145 -6.25 5.83 25.12
N PHE A 146 -7.17 5.52 26.02
CA PHE A 146 -8.60 5.70 25.77
C PHE A 146 -8.94 7.19 25.72
N VAL A 147 -10.10 7.53 25.15
CA VAL A 147 -10.61 8.91 25.14
C VAL A 147 -10.77 9.49 26.55
N SER A 148 -11.03 8.65 27.55
CA SER A 148 -11.09 9.04 28.97
C SER A 148 -9.73 9.43 29.58
N GLY A 149 -8.62 9.19 28.87
CA GLY A 149 -7.26 9.36 29.37
C GLY A 149 -6.69 8.13 30.09
N PHE A 150 -7.44 7.03 30.15
CA PHE A 150 -6.94 5.78 30.72
C PHE A 150 -5.89 5.14 29.79
N LYS A 151 -4.71 4.84 30.33
CA LYS A 151 -3.64 4.15 29.61
C LYS A 151 -3.89 2.64 29.63
N ALA A 152 -4.29 2.08 28.49
CA ALA A 152 -4.44 0.64 28.32
C ALA A 152 -3.11 0.02 27.93
N GLU A 153 -2.50 -0.72 28.85
CA GLU A 153 -1.22 -1.40 28.71
C GLU A 153 -1.41 -2.91 28.45
N TYR A 154 -0.73 -3.44 27.43
CA TYR A 154 -0.78 -4.86 27.10
C TYR A 154 -0.09 -5.74 28.15
N SER A 155 0.99 -5.26 28.77
CA SER A 155 1.68 -5.94 29.88
C SER A 155 0.71 -6.30 31.02
N LYS A 156 -0.19 -5.38 31.40
CA LYS A 156 -1.25 -5.66 32.38
C LYS A 156 -2.26 -6.69 31.88
N TRP A 157 -2.62 -6.62 30.60
CA TRP A 157 -3.50 -7.62 29.99
C TRP A 157 -2.89 -9.03 30.03
N MET A 158 -1.59 -9.13 29.78
CA MET A 158 -0.81 -10.38 29.84
C MET A 158 -0.74 -10.97 31.24
N GLU A 159 -0.75 -10.14 32.29
CA GLU A 159 -0.80 -10.57 33.70
C GLU A 159 -2.18 -11.12 34.13
N GLY A 160 -3.17 -11.14 33.22
CA GLY A 160 -4.53 -11.63 33.48
C GLY A 160 -5.54 -10.55 33.88
N TYR A 161 -5.15 -9.27 33.83
CA TYR A 161 -6.07 -8.16 34.03
C TYR A 161 -6.93 -7.92 32.79
N ARG A 162 -8.15 -7.44 33.02
CA ARG A 162 -9.05 -6.92 31.99
C ARG A 162 -9.44 -5.50 32.38
N ILE A 163 -9.89 -4.74 31.40
CA ILE A 163 -10.29 -3.35 31.58
C ILE A 163 -11.81 -3.32 31.77
N LYS A 164 -12.29 -2.60 32.79
CA LYS A 164 -13.70 -2.29 33.00
C LYS A 164 -13.90 -0.81 32.75
N VAL A 165 -14.87 -0.48 31.89
CA VAL A 165 -15.28 0.90 31.60
C VAL A 165 -16.68 1.12 32.16
N ASP A 166 -16.83 2.15 33.00
CA ASP A 166 -18.11 2.61 33.56
C ASP A 166 -18.19 4.13 33.41
N GLY A 167 -18.81 4.57 32.31
CA GLY A 167 -18.72 5.96 31.86
C GLY A 167 -17.27 6.38 31.65
N ASN A 168 -16.85 7.46 32.32
CA ASN A 168 -15.46 7.93 32.27
C ASN A 168 -14.53 7.26 33.29
N THR A 169 -15.07 6.38 34.16
CA THR A 169 -14.25 5.66 35.13
C THR A 169 -13.76 4.37 34.51
N VAL A 170 -12.45 4.24 34.34
CA VAL A 170 -11.81 3.07 33.76
C VAL A 170 -10.83 2.47 34.76
N SER A 171 -10.86 1.15 34.91
CA SER A 171 -10.02 0.45 35.88
C SER A 171 -9.62 -0.95 35.41
N TYR A 172 -8.48 -1.41 35.91
CA TYR A 172 -8.08 -2.80 35.79
C TYR A 172 -8.74 -3.66 36.86
N TYR A 173 -9.13 -4.88 36.48
CA TYR A 173 -9.56 -5.91 37.41
C TYR A 173 -9.03 -7.27 36.95
N LYS A 174 -8.64 -8.12 37.91
CA LYS A 174 -8.08 -9.45 37.60
C LYS A 174 -9.22 -10.42 37.32
N ARG A 175 -9.19 -11.09 36.16
CA ARG A 175 -10.27 -11.99 35.73
C ARG A 175 -9.78 -13.25 35.01
N ALA A 176 -8.63 -13.19 34.35
CA ALA A 176 -8.11 -14.29 33.55
C ALA A 176 -6.76 -14.76 34.10
N ASP A 177 -6.33 -15.94 33.65
CA ASP A 177 -4.96 -16.39 33.83
C ASP A 177 -4.00 -15.60 32.95
N PRO A 178 -2.72 -15.46 33.34
CA PRO A 178 -1.72 -14.83 32.52
C PRO A 178 -1.56 -15.51 31.15
N THR A 179 -1.48 -14.73 30.08
CA THR A 179 -1.36 -15.25 28.71
C THR A 179 -0.77 -14.21 27.75
N ASN A 180 0.03 -14.67 26.79
CA ASN A 180 0.63 -13.87 25.73
C ASN A 180 0.40 -14.48 24.34
N THR A 181 -0.76 -15.09 24.13
CA THR A 181 -1.11 -15.61 22.81
C THR A 181 -1.53 -14.47 21.88
N TYR A 182 -1.32 -14.66 20.59
CA TYR A 182 -1.77 -13.69 19.58
C TYR A 182 -3.28 -13.44 19.64
N GLU A 183 -4.09 -14.47 19.90
CA GLU A 183 -5.53 -14.31 20.12
C GLU A 183 -5.83 -13.39 21.32
N SER A 184 -5.05 -13.51 22.40
CA SER A 184 -5.18 -12.62 23.57
C SER A 184 -4.76 -11.18 23.25
N PHE A 185 -3.70 -11.00 22.44
CA PHE A 185 -3.28 -9.70 21.90
C PHE A 185 -4.39 -9.05 21.06
N ARG A 186 -5.01 -9.81 20.16
CA ARG A 186 -6.13 -9.29 19.35
C ARG A 186 -7.32 -8.88 20.20
N LYS A 187 -7.65 -9.63 21.25
CA LYS A 187 -8.70 -9.24 22.22
C LYS A 187 -8.35 -7.96 23.00
N PHE A 188 -7.06 -7.72 23.27
CA PHE A 188 -6.61 -6.45 23.83
C PHE A 188 -6.78 -5.31 22.82
N MET A 189 -6.40 -5.52 21.55
CA MET A 189 -6.57 -4.52 20.50
C MET A 189 -8.06 -4.19 20.26
N ASP A 190 -8.96 -5.17 20.27
CA ASP A 190 -10.41 -4.93 20.22
C ASP A 190 -10.89 -3.99 21.35
N MET A 191 -10.32 -4.16 22.55
CA MET A 191 -10.63 -3.30 23.69
C MET A 191 -10.08 -1.88 23.47
N VAL A 192 -8.90 -1.74 22.86
CA VAL A 192 -8.33 -0.44 22.48
C VAL A 192 -9.23 0.24 21.44
N PHE A 193 -9.63 -0.45 20.37
CA PHE A 193 -10.47 0.09 19.30
C PHE A 193 -11.85 0.54 19.80
N ALA A 194 -12.39 -0.13 20.80
CA ALA A 194 -13.69 0.24 21.37
C ALA A 194 -13.69 1.56 22.16
N TYR A 195 -12.53 2.00 22.68
CA TYR A 195 -12.44 3.13 23.61
C TYR A 195 -11.39 4.19 23.25
N SER A 196 -10.67 3.99 22.16
CA SER A 196 -9.66 4.90 21.62
C SER A 196 -10.11 5.39 20.24
N GLY A 197 -9.44 6.40 19.69
CA GLY A 197 -9.73 6.90 18.36
C GLY A 197 -8.81 8.06 18.01
N THR A 198 -9.11 8.78 16.93
CA THR A 198 -8.29 9.92 16.47
C THR A 198 -8.05 10.94 17.58
N LEU A 199 -9.05 11.24 18.42
CA LEU A 199 -8.90 12.19 19.52
C LEU A 199 -7.88 11.76 20.58
N SER A 200 -7.85 10.47 20.95
CA SER A 200 -6.91 10.00 21.98
C SER A 200 -5.53 9.74 21.38
N LEU A 201 -5.46 9.22 20.16
CA LEU A 201 -4.20 9.01 19.44
C LEU A 201 -3.50 10.34 19.13
N ASP A 202 -4.23 11.35 18.68
CA ASP A 202 -3.71 12.70 18.40
C ASP A 202 -3.01 13.34 19.61
N ARG A 203 -3.54 13.08 20.82
CA ARG A 203 -2.97 13.56 22.09
C ARG A 203 -1.77 12.73 22.55
N GLU A 204 -1.66 11.49 22.09
CA GLU A 204 -0.59 10.56 22.47
C GLU A 204 0.66 10.75 21.61
N LEU A 205 0.47 11.09 20.32
CA LEU A 205 1.54 11.34 19.36
C LEU A 205 2.19 12.73 19.57
N GLU A 206 3.46 12.86 19.18
CA GLU A 206 4.22 14.12 19.22
C GLU A 206 4.26 14.77 17.83
N SER A 207 4.11 16.08 17.75
CA SER A 207 4.25 16.82 16.48
C SER A 207 5.64 16.67 15.89
N VAL A 208 5.71 16.54 14.57
CA VAL A 208 6.94 16.44 13.79
C VAL A 208 6.96 17.55 12.76
N GLU A 209 8.10 18.23 12.65
CA GLU A 209 8.34 19.17 11.57
C GLU A 209 8.35 18.42 10.23
N ILE A 210 7.66 18.95 9.23
CA ILE A 210 7.45 18.24 7.96
C ILE A 210 8.76 17.84 7.24
N ASP A 211 9.86 18.57 7.46
CA ASP A 211 11.19 18.25 6.91
C ASP A 211 11.89 17.07 7.61
N ASP A 212 11.43 16.71 8.81
CA ASP A 212 11.93 15.60 9.63
C ASP A 212 11.05 14.34 9.48
N MET A 213 10.14 14.32 8.48
CA MET A 213 9.26 13.18 8.22
C MET A 213 10.05 11.87 8.04
N GLU A 214 9.56 10.82 8.69
CA GLU A 214 10.07 9.45 8.60
C GLU A 214 8.94 8.45 8.32
N ILE A 215 9.32 7.24 7.89
CA ILE A 215 8.40 6.12 7.77
C ILE A 215 7.85 5.76 9.16
N GLY A 216 6.52 5.69 9.27
CA GLY A 216 5.81 5.46 10.52
C GLY A 216 5.20 6.72 11.14
N ASP A 217 5.48 7.90 10.59
CA ASP A 217 4.78 9.13 10.95
C ASP A 217 3.33 9.10 10.47
N VAL A 218 2.49 9.84 11.17
CA VAL A 218 1.03 9.82 11.04
C VAL A 218 0.54 11.23 10.79
N PHE A 219 -0.14 11.45 9.67
CA PHE A 219 -0.97 12.65 9.51
C PHE A 219 -2.28 12.41 10.25
N ILE A 220 -2.59 13.24 11.23
CA ILE A 220 -3.74 13.04 12.12
C ILE A 220 -4.42 14.34 12.51
N VAL A 221 -5.76 14.32 12.44
CA VAL A 221 -6.62 15.35 13.02
C VAL A 221 -7.51 14.68 14.06
N GLY A 222 -7.30 15.01 15.32
CA GLY A 222 -8.08 14.47 16.44
C GLY A 222 -9.50 15.04 16.51
N GLY A 223 -10.50 14.18 16.74
CA GLY A 223 -11.88 14.62 16.99
C GLY A 223 -12.95 13.83 16.23
N SER A 224 -14.17 14.36 16.22
CA SER A 224 -15.28 13.86 15.42
C SER A 224 -15.97 15.05 14.72
N PRO A 225 -15.71 15.25 13.41
CA PRO A 225 -14.91 14.41 12.54
C PRO A 225 -13.40 14.50 12.84
N GLY A 226 -12.68 13.43 12.52
CA GLY A 226 -11.22 13.35 12.59
C GLY A 226 -10.75 12.21 11.67
N HIS A 227 -9.47 12.20 11.31
CA HIS A 227 -8.90 11.18 10.43
C HIS A 227 -7.43 10.94 10.75
N ALA A 228 -6.92 9.76 10.39
CA ALA A 228 -5.53 9.38 10.56
C ALA A 228 -5.05 8.53 9.37
N ILE A 229 -3.87 8.83 8.86
CA ILE A 229 -3.17 8.06 7.82
C ILE A 229 -1.69 7.97 8.18
N ILE A 230 -1.01 6.89 7.77
CA ILE A 230 0.38 6.62 8.13
C ILE A 230 1.29 6.58 6.91
N VAL A 231 2.51 7.12 7.05
CA VAL A 231 3.61 7.03 6.08
C VAL A 231 4.20 5.62 6.14
N VAL A 232 4.18 4.89 5.02
CA VAL A 232 4.58 3.46 4.98
C VAL A 232 5.84 3.18 4.17
N ASP A 233 6.27 4.13 3.33
CA ASP A 233 7.56 4.06 2.64
C ASP A 233 7.99 5.47 2.20
N MET A 234 9.29 5.64 1.95
CA MET A 234 9.89 6.89 1.50
C MET A 234 11.06 6.67 0.53
N ALA A 235 11.23 7.62 -0.38
CA ALA A 235 12.36 7.68 -1.32
C ALA A 235 12.87 9.12 -1.44
N GLU A 236 14.14 9.29 -1.80
CA GLU A 236 14.81 10.59 -1.94
C GLU A 236 15.66 10.59 -3.22
N ASN A 237 15.74 11.73 -3.90
CA ASN A 237 16.63 11.91 -5.05
C ASN A 237 17.95 12.61 -4.66
N GLU A 238 18.88 12.73 -5.61
CA GLU A 238 20.21 13.29 -5.34
C GLU A 238 20.23 14.77 -4.92
N ILE A 239 19.13 15.50 -5.12
CA ILE A 239 18.99 16.91 -4.72
C ILE A 239 18.18 17.08 -3.42
N GLY A 240 17.78 15.97 -2.77
CA GLY A 240 17.08 15.97 -1.49
C GLY A 240 15.56 16.10 -1.56
N GLU A 241 14.95 16.00 -2.74
CA GLU A 241 13.49 15.93 -2.84
C GLU A 241 13.02 14.55 -2.37
N ARG A 242 11.98 14.54 -1.53
CA ARG A 242 11.45 13.31 -0.93
C ARG A 242 10.08 12.95 -1.49
N LEU A 243 9.90 11.65 -1.69
CA LEU A 243 8.63 11.01 -1.97
C LEU A 243 8.23 10.12 -0.80
N PHE A 244 6.94 9.92 -0.62
CA PHE A 244 6.40 9.04 0.41
C PHE A 244 5.11 8.34 -0.06
N MET A 245 4.82 7.19 0.54
CA MET A 245 3.56 6.46 0.33
C MET A 245 2.73 6.46 1.61
N LEU A 246 1.40 6.43 1.44
CA LEU A 246 0.44 6.55 2.52
C LEU A 246 -0.49 5.34 2.59
N ALA A 247 -0.78 4.90 3.81
CA ALA A 247 -1.80 3.88 4.06
C ALA A 247 -2.87 4.40 5.03
N GLN A 248 -4.08 3.87 4.88
CA GLN A 248 -5.19 4.18 5.78
C GLN A 248 -6.17 3.02 5.92
N SER A 249 -6.96 3.03 6.99
CA SER A 249 -8.35 2.55 6.96
C SER A 249 -9.28 3.77 6.94
N TYR A 250 -10.60 3.57 6.87
CA TYR A 250 -11.58 4.65 6.90
C TYR A 250 -12.85 4.21 7.66
N MET A 251 -13.89 5.05 7.67
CA MET A 251 -15.17 4.77 8.31
C MET A 251 -16.27 4.49 7.27
N PRO A 252 -17.10 3.45 7.42
CA PRO A 252 -17.03 2.39 8.44
C PRO A 252 -15.77 1.52 8.30
N ALA A 253 -15.48 0.66 9.26
CA ALA A 253 -14.29 -0.17 9.28
C ALA A 253 -14.11 -0.96 7.97
N GLN A 254 -12.88 -0.96 7.48
CA GLN A 254 -12.50 -1.55 6.21
C GLN A 254 -11.03 -1.94 6.22
N GLN A 255 -10.62 -2.75 5.26
CA GLN A 255 -9.25 -3.21 5.18
C GLN A 255 -8.29 -2.04 4.99
N THR A 256 -7.14 -2.13 5.65
CA THR A 256 -6.05 -1.16 5.46
C THR A 256 -5.61 -1.18 3.99
N GLN A 257 -5.51 0.00 3.41
CA GLN A 257 -5.31 0.21 1.98
C GLN A 257 -4.17 1.19 1.73
N LEU A 258 -3.37 0.94 0.70
CA LEU A 258 -2.38 1.87 0.17
C LEU A 258 -3.07 2.88 -0.73
N LEU A 259 -2.87 4.18 -0.49
CA LEU A 259 -3.59 5.26 -1.17
C LEU A 259 -3.01 5.58 -2.54
N VAL A 260 -3.88 5.89 -3.51
CA VAL A 260 -3.46 6.45 -4.81
C VAL A 260 -3.17 7.94 -4.71
N ASN A 261 -2.17 8.41 -5.45
CA ASN A 261 -1.95 9.84 -5.65
C ASN A 261 -2.78 10.33 -6.86
N LEU A 262 -3.85 11.08 -6.59
CA LEU A 262 -4.69 11.67 -7.65
C LEU A 262 -4.12 12.96 -8.24
N GLY A 263 -3.20 13.61 -7.52
CA GLY A 263 -2.56 14.85 -7.95
C GLY A 263 -1.46 14.61 -8.98
N ASP A 264 -0.79 13.46 -8.91
CA ASP A 264 0.20 13.03 -9.89
C ASP A 264 0.07 11.52 -10.17
N LYS A 265 -0.47 11.20 -11.34
CA LYS A 265 -0.66 9.82 -11.79
C LYS A 265 0.62 9.17 -12.29
N GLU A 266 1.63 9.94 -12.69
CA GLU A 266 2.88 9.43 -13.24
C GLU A 266 3.73 8.79 -12.15
N ILE A 267 3.61 9.27 -10.91
CA ILE A 267 4.34 8.71 -9.74
C ILE A 267 3.44 7.97 -8.76
N SER A 268 2.12 7.91 -8.97
CA SER A 268 1.20 7.22 -8.05
C SER A 268 1.66 5.75 -7.82
N PRO A 269 1.66 5.26 -6.57
CA PRO A 269 1.05 5.84 -5.35
C PRO A 269 1.95 6.79 -4.54
N TRP A 270 3.11 7.20 -5.07
CA TRP A 270 4.01 8.12 -4.39
C TRP A 270 3.47 9.56 -4.36
N TYR A 271 3.69 10.25 -3.25
CA TYR A 271 3.40 11.67 -3.03
C TYR A 271 4.70 12.45 -2.89
N ARG A 272 4.76 13.67 -3.44
CA ARG A 272 5.89 14.59 -3.21
C ARG A 272 5.71 15.32 -1.89
N LEU A 273 6.79 15.37 -1.10
CA LEU A 273 6.83 16.16 0.13
C LEU A 273 6.68 17.65 -0.21
N LYS A 274 5.79 18.36 0.50
CA LYS A 274 5.50 19.80 0.30
C LYS A 274 5.02 20.16 -1.11
N ASP A 275 4.28 19.29 -1.76
CA ASP A 275 3.62 19.60 -3.04
C ASP A 275 2.35 20.44 -2.82
N GLY A 276 2.51 21.76 -2.85
CA GLY A 276 1.46 22.74 -2.61
C GLY A 276 1.19 23.02 -1.12
N ASP A 277 0.13 23.77 -0.85
CA ASP A 277 -0.16 24.31 0.50
C ASP A 277 -0.64 23.26 1.51
N LYS A 278 -1.17 22.12 1.03
CA LYS A 278 -1.79 21.07 1.86
C LYS A 278 -1.57 19.70 1.24
N LEU A 279 -1.55 18.66 2.08
CA LEU A 279 -1.57 17.27 1.63
C LEU A 279 -2.98 16.84 1.25
N LYS A 280 -3.22 16.66 -0.06
CA LYS A 280 -4.50 16.18 -0.59
C LYS A 280 -4.46 14.67 -0.78
N THR A 281 -5.30 13.94 -0.07
CA THR A 281 -5.51 12.50 -0.27
C THR A 281 -6.93 12.24 -0.81
N PRO A 282 -7.24 11.03 -1.31
CA PRO A 282 -8.55 10.77 -1.93
C PRO A 282 -9.77 11.01 -1.04
N GLU A 283 -9.63 10.84 0.27
CA GLU A 283 -10.76 10.92 1.21
C GLU A 283 -10.60 12.04 2.26
N TRP A 284 -9.43 12.68 2.37
CA TRP A 284 -9.17 13.75 3.34
C TRP A 284 -8.11 14.74 2.85
N THR A 285 -8.08 15.94 3.42
CA THR A 285 -7.00 16.92 3.18
C THR A 285 -6.41 17.34 4.52
N PHE A 286 -5.10 17.21 4.67
CA PHE A 286 -4.35 17.55 5.88
C PHE A 286 -3.56 18.83 5.67
N ASP A 287 -3.38 19.60 6.73
CA ASP A 287 -2.31 20.58 6.81
C ASP A 287 -0.98 19.83 7.02
N TRP A 288 0.12 20.37 6.49
CA TRP A 288 1.43 19.71 6.65
C TRP A 288 1.85 19.60 8.12
N ASP A 289 1.36 20.50 8.98
CA ASP A 289 1.60 20.52 10.43
C ASP A 289 0.76 19.49 11.20
N ASP A 290 -0.13 18.73 10.52
CA ASP A 290 -0.87 17.60 11.12
C ASP A 290 0.01 16.34 11.28
N LEU A 291 1.29 16.41 10.91
CA LEU A 291 2.25 15.30 11.01
C LEU A 291 2.68 15.06 12.46
N LYS A 292 2.55 13.82 12.92
CA LYS A 292 2.92 13.38 14.26
C LYS A 292 3.58 12.01 14.29
N ARG A 293 4.30 11.70 15.38
CA ARG A 293 5.07 10.46 15.57
C ARG A 293 4.78 9.79 16.91
N PHE A 294 4.87 8.47 16.93
CA PHE A 294 4.84 7.68 18.17
C PHE A 294 6.09 7.94 19.02
N LYS A 295 5.91 8.04 20.34
CA LYS A 295 7.03 8.08 21.29
C LYS A 295 7.80 6.76 21.36
#